data_AF-A0A1Q9P812-F1
#
_entry.id   AF-A0A1Q9P812-F1
#
_cell.length_a   1.000
_cell.length_b   1.000
_cell.length_c   1.000
_cell.angle_alpha   90.00
_cell.angle_beta   90.00
_cell.angle_gamma   90.00
#
_symmetry.space_group_name_H-M   'P 1'
#
loop_
_entity.id
_entity.type
_entity.pdbx_description
1 polymer ?
#
loop_
_entity_poly.entity_id
_entity_poly.type
_entity_poly.pdbx_seq_one_letter_code
_entity_poly.pdbx_strand_id
1 'polypeptide(L)'
;MSEQREVPEYAKPALYVGAMILSLVAAILVFADDFGWWYEDGYTYWYYYGIDTDFTPGFHKFLLVLLGIAFVFVLLMALQQLYPILKVSKKVDKNLGRSGLFTAIGTIFLTILLTILFFVWTGEDSWGSYLSTGFYAGLFGGLLSTLFFWLAGRIDKQTK
;
A
#
# COMPACT_ATOMS: atom_id res chain seq x y z
N MET A 1 19.10 -9.73 -35.17
CA MET A 1 18.78 -10.83 -34.24
C MET A 1 18.76 -10.24 -32.84
N SER A 2 17.60 -10.16 -32.18
CA SER A 2 17.56 -9.76 -30.77
C SER A 2 17.88 -10.99 -29.93
N GLU A 3 18.97 -10.95 -29.17
CA GLU A 3 19.22 -11.95 -28.13
C GLU A 3 18.03 -11.96 -27.16
N GLN A 4 17.26 -13.03 -27.16
CA GLN A 4 16.31 -13.27 -26.09
C GLN A 4 17.12 -13.54 -24.83
N ARG A 5 17.29 -12.51 -23.98
CA ARG A 5 17.87 -12.70 -22.66
C ARG A 5 16.94 -13.59 -21.85
N GLU A 6 17.43 -14.76 -21.47
CA GLU A 6 16.72 -15.66 -20.57
C GLU A 6 16.45 -14.96 -19.23
N VAL A 7 15.20 -14.98 -18.81
CA VAL A 7 14.81 -14.45 -17.49
C VAL A 7 15.10 -15.53 -16.45
N PRO A 8 15.88 -15.25 -15.39
CA PRO A 8 16.18 -16.26 -14.39
C PRO A 8 14.92 -16.78 -13.68
N GLU A 9 14.88 -18.08 -13.35
CA GLU A 9 13.71 -18.73 -12.72
C GLU A 9 13.32 -18.07 -11.38
N TYR A 10 14.30 -17.55 -10.65
CA TYR A 10 14.07 -16.88 -9.36
C TYR A 10 13.50 -15.45 -9.49
N ALA A 11 13.47 -14.86 -10.68
CA ALA A 11 13.07 -13.46 -10.87
C ALA A 11 11.61 -13.22 -10.45
N LYS A 12 10.69 -14.11 -10.85
CA LYS A 12 9.27 -14.00 -10.49
C LYS A 12 9.04 -14.17 -8.98
N PRO A 13 9.55 -15.23 -8.32
CA PRO A 13 9.49 -15.34 -6.87
C PRO A 13 10.09 -14.12 -6.14
N ALA A 14 11.24 -13.60 -6.59
CA ALA A 14 11.87 -12.45 -5.95
C ALA A 14 10.97 -11.19 -5.96
N LEU A 15 10.23 -10.95 -7.04
CA LEU A 15 9.27 -9.85 -7.13
C LEU A 15 8.13 -9.99 -6.11
N TYR A 16 7.58 -11.19 -5.94
CA TYR A 16 6.55 -11.41 -4.92
C TYR A 16 7.09 -11.32 -3.50
N VAL A 17 8.33 -11.76 -3.24
CA VAL A 17 8.99 -11.54 -1.93
C VAL A 17 9.11 -10.05 -1.65
N GLY A 18 9.51 -9.25 -2.64
CA GLY A 18 9.54 -7.79 -2.54
C GLY A 18 8.17 -7.22 -2.21
N ALA A 19 7.12 -7.64 -2.91
CA ALA A 19 5.76 -7.13 -2.70
C ALA A 19 5.22 -7.52 -1.32
N MET A 20 5.54 -8.73 -0.87
CA MET A 20 5.21 -9.25 0.45
C MET A 20 5.85 -8.39 1.56
N ILE A 21 7.16 -8.16 1.50
CA ILE A 21 7.88 -7.38 2.51
C ILE A 21 7.37 -5.93 2.54
N LEU A 22 7.24 -5.28 1.38
CA LEU A 22 6.76 -3.90 1.29
C LEU A 22 5.34 -3.75 1.83
N SER A 23 4.45 -4.68 1.49
CA SER A 23 3.06 -4.63 1.97
C SER A 23 2.97 -4.92 3.47
N LEU A 24 3.81 -5.80 4.01
CA LEU A 24 3.89 -6.03 5.46
C LEU A 24 4.36 -4.76 6.20
N VAL A 25 5.44 -4.15 5.73
CA VAL A 25 5.98 -2.91 6.32
C VAL A 25 4.95 -1.79 6.20
N ALA A 26 4.33 -1.63 5.04
CA ALA A 26 3.30 -0.61 4.84
C ALA A 26 2.08 -0.82 5.74
N ALA A 27 1.60 -2.06 5.87
CA ALA A 27 0.50 -2.38 6.79
C ALA A 27 0.85 -2.00 8.24
N ILE A 28 2.03 -2.40 8.72
CA ILE A 28 2.47 -2.07 10.08
C ILE A 28 2.55 -0.56 10.27
N LEU A 29 3.19 0.17 9.35
CA LEU A 29 3.37 1.61 9.46
C LEU A 29 2.05 2.38 9.37
N VAL A 30 1.11 1.96 8.52
CA VAL A 30 -0.23 2.57 8.44
C VAL A 30 -1.04 2.34 9.73
N PHE A 31 -0.86 1.20 10.41
CA PHE A 31 -1.55 0.92 11.66
C PHE A 31 -0.89 1.54 12.90
N ALA A 32 0.45 1.68 12.89
CA ALA A 32 1.22 2.03 14.07
C ALA A 32 1.71 3.49 14.09
N ASP A 33 1.74 4.18 12.95
CA ASP A 33 2.23 5.55 12.84
C ASP A 33 1.15 6.49 12.33
N ASP A 34 1.35 7.77 12.55
CA ASP A 34 0.46 8.81 12.06
C ASP A 34 0.61 8.97 10.55
N PHE A 35 -0.49 9.33 9.90
CA PHE A 35 -0.54 9.62 8.48
C PHE A 35 -0.05 11.04 8.19
N GLY A 36 -0.33 11.98 9.09
CA GLY A 36 0.16 13.36 9.03
C GLY A 36 0.02 14.04 10.39
N TRP A 37 0.53 15.25 10.50
CA TRP A 37 0.40 16.08 11.69
C TRP A 37 0.40 17.55 11.31
N TRP A 38 -0.15 18.39 12.18
CA TRP A 38 -0.19 19.83 11.98
C TRP A 38 -0.04 20.59 13.29
N TYR A 39 0.23 21.88 13.15
CA TYR A 39 0.25 22.85 14.23
C TYR A 39 -0.91 23.84 14.02
N GLU A 40 -1.55 24.25 15.10
CA GLU A 40 -2.62 25.27 15.07
C GLU A 40 -2.11 26.54 15.75
N ASP A 41 -2.06 27.65 15.00
CA ASP A 41 -1.57 28.92 15.52
C ASP A 41 -2.44 29.40 16.69
N GLY A 42 -1.80 29.51 17.87
CA GLY A 42 -2.43 29.88 19.13
C GLY A 42 -2.41 28.79 20.20
N TYR A 43 -2.23 27.52 19.81
CA TYR A 43 -2.06 26.41 20.74
C TYR A 43 -0.66 25.82 20.58
N THR A 44 0.10 25.73 21.66
CA THR A 44 1.51 25.27 21.68
C THR A 44 1.65 23.74 21.53
N TYR A 45 0.73 23.08 20.82
CA TYR A 45 0.60 21.63 20.77
C TYR A 45 0.56 21.11 19.32
N TRP A 46 1.12 19.91 19.14
CA TRP A 46 1.08 19.16 17.89
C TRP A 46 -0.17 18.28 17.84
N TYR A 47 -0.86 18.31 16.70
CA TYR A 47 -2.00 17.44 16.44
C TYR A 47 -1.64 16.39 15.41
N TYR A 48 -2.05 15.16 15.68
CA TYR A 48 -1.72 14.00 14.86
C TYR A 48 -2.96 13.48 14.14
N TYR A 49 -2.78 13.12 12.88
CA TYR A 49 -3.80 12.56 12.01
C TYR A 49 -3.48 11.07 11.82
N GLY A 50 -4.15 10.21 12.57
CA GLY A 50 -3.88 8.78 12.67
C GLY A 50 -5.07 7.99 13.21
N ILE A 51 -4.97 6.66 13.17
CA ILE A 51 -6.07 5.75 13.56
C ILE A 51 -6.44 5.92 15.04
N ASP A 52 -5.43 6.05 15.91
CA ASP A 52 -5.57 6.07 17.38
C ASP A 52 -5.58 7.51 17.96
N THR A 53 -5.94 8.50 17.16
CA THR A 53 -5.91 9.92 17.56
C THR A 53 -7.32 10.47 17.73
N ASP A 54 -7.59 11.28 18.74
CA ASP A 54 -8.93 11.88 18.92
C ASP A 54 -9.26 12.97 17.88
N PHE A 55 -8.23 13.52 17.23
CA PHE A 55 -8.35 14.60 16.25
C PHE A 55 -8.70 14.13 14.84
N THR A 56 -8.66 12.83 14.58
CA THR A 56 -9.03 12.28 13.26
C THR A 56 -10.52 11.93 13.22
N PRO A 57 -11.30 12.50 12.27
CA PRO A 57 -12.71 12.17 12.12
C PRO A 57 -12.94 10.66 11.95
N GLY A 58 -14.03 10.13 12.53
CA GLY A 58 -14.31 8.68 12.50
C GLY A 58 -14.36 8.09 11.09
N PHE A 59 -14.90 8.82 10.11
CA PHE A 59 -14.89 8.39 8.71
C PHE A 59 -13.46 8.31 8.13
N HIS A 60 -12.57 9.21 8.51
CA HIS A 60 -11.17 9.19 8.08
C HIS A 60 -10.40 8.04 8.72
N LYS A 61 -10.64 7.76 10.02
CA LYS A 61 -10.12 6.56 10.70
C LYS A 61 -10.52 5.28 9.99
N PHE A 62 -11.78 5.17 9.56
CA PHE A 62 -12.24 4.03 8.79
C PHE A 62 -11.45 3.86 7.49
N LEU A 63 -11.18 4.94 6.75
CA LEU A 63 -10.38 4.88 5.52
C LEU A 63 -8.91 4.51 5.78
N LEU A 64 -8.31 4.98 6.89
CA LEU A 64 -6.97 4.59 7.31
C LEU A 64 -6.89 3.10 7.65
N VAL A 65 -7.87 2.57 8.39
CA VAL A 65 -7.98 1.13 8.68
C VAL A 65 -8.16 0.33 7.38
N LEU A 66 -8.99 0.82 6.46
CA LEU A 66 -9.19 0.21 5.15
C LEU A 66 -7.88 0.18 4.34
N LEU A 67 -7.06 1.24 4.41
CA LEU A 67 -5.74 1.29 3.79
C LEU A 67 -4.81 0.21 4.35
N GLY A 68 -4.76 0.07 5.69
CA GLY A 68 -3.98 -0.98 6.35
C GLY A 68 -4.45 -2.39 5.95
N ILE A 69 -5.77 -2.63 5.96
CA ILE A 69 -6.36 -3.91 5.51
C ILE A 69 -6.04 -4.19 4.04
N ALA A 70 -6.07 -3.18 3.18
CA ALA A 70 -5.71 -3.33 1.78
C ALA A 70 -4.26 -3.79 1.62
N PHE A 71 -3.31 -3.27 2.40
CA PHE A 71 -1.94 -3.78 2.42
C PHE A 71 -1.83 -5.20 2.96
N VAL A 72 -2.58 -5.56 4.01
CA VAL A 72 -2.67 -6.96 4.47
C VAL A 72 -3.18 -7.87 3.37
N PHE A 73 -4.16 -7.43 2.58
CA PHE A 73 -4.63 -8.19 1.43
C PHE A 73 -3.56 -8.34 0.34
N VAL A 74 -2.83 -7.27 -0.01
CA VAL A 74 -1.71 -7.34 -0.98
C VAL A 74 -0.64 -8.30 -0.50
N LEU A 75 -0.29 -8.26 0.79
CA LEU A 75 0.60 -9.20 1.46
C LEU A 75 0.15 -10.65 1.26
N LEU A 76 -1.12 -10.95 1.56
CA LEU A 76 -1.68 -12.29 1.39
C LEU A 76 -1.68 -12.76 -0.06
N MET A 77 -1.93 -11.86 -1.02
CA MET A 77 -1.86 -12.19 -2.45
C MET A 77 -0.43 -12.51 -2.89
N ALA A 78 0.56 -11.75 -2.41
CA ALA A 78 1.96 -12.01 -2.70
C ALA A 78 2.42 -13.34 -2.09
N LEU A 79 2.03 -13.59 -0.83
CA LEU A 79 2.33 -14.82 -0.12
C LEU A 79 1.71 -16.05 -0.81
N GLN A 80 0.45 -15.95 -1.24
CA GLN A 80 -0.24 -17.03 -1.95
C GLN A 80 0.41 -17.36 -3.32
N GLN A 81 1.04 -16.38 -3.99
CA GLN A 81 1.80 -16.60 -5.22
C GLN A 81 3.16 -17.28 -4.98
N LEU A 82 3.75 -17.09 -3.80
CA LEU A 82 5.00 -17.74 -3.40
C LEU A 82 4.78 -19.16 -2.87
N TYR A 83 3.81 -19.27 -1.96
CA TYR A 83 3.47 -20.49 -1.27
C TYR A 83 1.93 -20.58 -1.24
N PRO A 84 1.31 -21.49 -1.99
CA PRO A 84 -0.14 -21.59 -2.06
C PRO A 84 -0.68 -22.17 -0.74
N ILE A 85 -0.85 -21.31 0.26
CA ILE A 85 -1.39 -21.63 1.59
C ILE A 85 -2.84 -22.10 1.48
N LEU A 86 -3.61 -21.43 0.62
CA LEU A 86 -5.01 -21.74 0.38
C LEU A 86 -5.17 -22.62 -0.85
N LYS A 87 -5.93 -23.70 -0.72
CA LYS A 87 -6.37 -24.52 -1.85
C LYS A 87 -7.47 -23.79 -2.61
N VAL A 88 -7.06 -22.97 -3.57
CA VAL A 88 -7.97 -22.27 -4.49
C VAL A 88 -8.04 -22.99 -5.84
N SER A 89 -9.17 -22.83 -6.53
CA SER A 89 -9.30 -23.36 -7.90
C SER A 89 -8.28 -22.71 -8.85
N LYS A 90 -7.84 -23.43 -9.89
CA LYS A 90 -6.90 -22.90 -10.91
C LYS A 90 -7.38 -21.58 -11.55
N LYS A 91 -8.70 -21.40 -11.67
CA LYS A 91 -9.31 -20.18 -12.21
C LYS A 91 -9.12 -18.99 -11.27
N VAL A 92 -9.29 -19.21 -9.97
CA VAL A 92 -9.07 -18.19 -8.92
C VAL A 92 -7.59 -17.85 -8.84
N ASP A 93 -6.72 -18.87 -8.83
CA ASP A 93 -5.27 -18.71 -8.74
C ASP A 93 -4.69 -17.80 -9.85
N LYS A 94 -5.16 -17.98 -11.09
CA LYS A 94 -4.79 -17.13 -12.23
C LYS A 94 -5.18 -15.65 -12.05
N ASN A 95 -6.20 -15.37 -11.24
CA ASN A 95 -6.67 -14.01 -11.00
C ASN A 95 -6.03 -13.37 -9.77
N LEU A 96 -5.42 -14.14 -8.86
CA LEU A 96 -4.85 -13.61 -7.61
C LEU A 96 -3.75 -12.58 -7.86
N GLY A 97 -2.85 -12.82 -8.82
CA GLY A 97 -1.83 -11.82 -9.17
C GLY A 97 -2.43 -10.50 -9.69
N ARG A 98 -3.58 -10.56 -10.39
CA ARG A 98 -4.31 -9.36 -10.83
C ARG A 98 -5.02 -8.68 -9.65
N SER A 99 -5.61 -9.46 -8.74
CA SER A 99 -6.22 -8.93 -7.53
C SER A 99 -5.20 -8.20 -6.67
N GLY A 100 -4.02 -8.79 -6.43
CA GLY A 100 -2.92 -8.11 -5.72
C GLY A 100 -2.49 -6.81 -6.41
N LEU A 101 -2.34 -6.83 -7.75
CA LEU A 101 -2.03 -5.64 -8.53
C LEU A 101 -3.07 -4.52 -8.38
N PHE A 102 -4.36 -4.84 -8.57
CA PHE A 102 -5.42 -3.85 -8.49
C PHE A 102 -5.63 -3.33 -7.08
N THR A 103 -5.48 -4.16 -6.05
CA THR A 103 -5.52 -3.69 -4.67
C THR A 103 -4.33 -2.77 -4.36
N ALA A 104 -3.12 -3.09 -4.80
CA ALA A 104 -1.95 -2.20 -4.64
C ALA A 104 -2.19 -0.83 -5.33
N ILE A 105 -2.77 -0.82 -6.54
CA ILE A 105 -3.20 0.42 -7.19
C ILE A 105 -4.24 1.16 -6.34
N GLY A 106 -5.20 0.42 -5.78
CA GLY A 106 -6.21 0.97 -4.87
C GLY A 106 -5.61 1.64 -3.64
N THR A 107 -4.53 1.09 -3.06
CA THR A 107 -3.84 1.71 -1.91
C THR A 107 -3.25 3.08 -2.25
N ILE A 108 -2.76 3.28 -3.48
CA ILE A 108 -2.24 4.57 -3.94
C ILE A 108 -3.38 5.59 -3.99
N PHE A 109 -4.50 5.24 -4.63
CA PHE A 109 -5.66 6.12 -4.72
C PHE A 109 -6.24 6.45 -3.35
N LEU A 110 -6.31 5.47 -2.46
CA LEU A 110 -6.78 5.66 -1.10
C LEU A 110 -5.83 6.56 -0.28
N THR A 111 -4.51 6.43 -0.48
CA THR A 111 -3.52 7.32 0.12
C THR A 111 -3.67 8.76 -0.39
N ILE A 112 -3.86 8.95 -1.69
CA ILE A 112 -4.11 10.29 -2.27
C ILE A 112 -5.41 10.89 -1.72
N LEU A 113 -6.47 10.09 -1.65
CA LEU A 113 -7.75 10.53 -1.06
C LEU A 113 -7.57 10.96 0.40
N LEU A 114 -6.91 10.14 1.22
CA LEU A 114 -6.61 10.46 2.62
C LEU A 114 -5.76 11.72 2.76
N THR A 115 -4.85 11.98 1.82
CA THR A 115 -4.03 13.20 1.77
C THR A 115 -4.90 14.43 1.53
N ILE A 116 -5.82 14.36 0.57
CA ILE A 116 -6.78 15.44 0.30
C ILE A 116 -7.64 15.68 1.55
N LEU A 117 -8.18 14.62 2.15
CA LEU A 117 -9.00 14.71 3.35
C LEU A 117 -8.24 15.30 4.54
N PHE A 118 -6.96 14.95 4.71
CA PHE A 118 -6.08 15.51 5.71
C PHE A 118 -5.96 17.03 5.54
N PHE A 119 -5.56 17.51 4.36
CA PHE A 119 -5.40 18.96 4.13
C PHE A 119 -6.73 19.74 4.19
N VAL A 120 -7.84 19.13 3.78
CA VAL A 120 -9.17 19.73 3.94
C VAL A 120 -9.56 19.83 5.41
N TRP A 121 -9.18 18.85 6.23
CA TRP A 121 -9.49 18.81 7.65
C TRP A 121 -8.67 19.80 8.47
N THR A 122 -7.37 19.95 8.18
CA THR A 122 -6.50 20.89 8.90
C THR A 122 -6.77 22.35 8.54
N GLY A 123 -7.40 22.61 7.39
CA GLY A 123 -7.79 23.95 6.95
C GLY A 123 -6.60 24.82 6.49
N GLU A 124 -6.93 25.93 5.82
CA GLU A 124 -5.94 26.88 5.27
C GLU A 124 -5.12 27.60 6.35
N ASP A 125 -5.66 27.70 7.57
CA ASP A 125 -5.04 28.41 8.71
C ASP A 125 -4.04 27.55 9.51
N SER A 126 -3.89 26.27 9.17
CA SER A 126 -2.90 25.39 9.81
C SER A 126 -1.49 25.65 9.27
N TRP A 127 -0.74 26.51 9.96
CA TRP A 127 0.69 26.66 9.70
C TRP A 127 1.40 25.33 10.01
N GLY A 128 2.16 24.78 9.05
CA GLY A 128 2.96 23.58 9.28
C GLY A 128 2.18 22.26 9.32
N SER A 129 1.27 22.04 8.36
CA SER A 129 0.72 20.69 8.07
C SER A 129 1.72 19.84 7.28
N TYR A 130 2.14 18.72 7.85
CA TYR A 130 3.11 17.80 7.24
C TYR A 130 2.59 16.37 7.18
N LEU A 131 3.01 15.67 6.12
CA LEU A 131 2.75 14.24 5.94
C LEU A 131 3.80 13.43 6.70
N SER A 132 3.38 12.30 7.27
CA SER A 132 4.21 11.47 8.14
C SER A 132 4.45 10.08 7.56
N THR A 133 5.10 9.20 8.32
CA THR A 133 5.49 7.85 7.92
C THR A 133 4.31 7.04 7.37
N GLY A 134 3.11 7.15 7.95
CA GLY A 134 1.92 6.43 7.49
C GLY A 134 1.53 6.80 6.06
N PHE A 135 1.66 8.08 5.68
CA PHE A 135 1.47 8.54 4.30
C PHE A 135 2.53 7.95 3.36
N TYR A 136 3.81 8.07 3.71
CA TYR A 136 4.89 7.59 2.84
C TYR A 136 4.87 6.07 2.69
N ALA A 137 4.51 5.35 3.75
CA ALA A 137 4.24 3.91 3.72
C ALA A 137 3.11 3.57 2.75
N GLY A 138 2.00 4.32 2.79
CA GLY A 138 0.89 4.18 1.86
C GLY A 138 1.28 4.42 0.40
N LEU A 139 2.02 5.50 0.13
CA LEU A 139 2.37 5.88 -1.23
C LEU A 139 3.45 4.95 -1.82
N PHE A 140 4.59 4.79 -1.14
CA PHE A 140 5.70 3.99 -1.64
C PHE A 140 5.41 2.49 -1.56
N GLY A 141 4.75 2.03 -0.50
CA GLY A 141 4.29 0.64 -0.38
C GLY A 141 3.35 0.27 -1.53
N GLY A 142 2.41 1.16 -1.87
CA GLY A 142 1.51 0.98 -3.01
C GLY A 142 2.25 0.96 -4.35
N LEU A 143 3.05 2.00 -4.65
CA LEU A 143 3.77 2.14 -5.92
C LEU A 143 4.72 0.96 -6.20
N LEU A 144 5.54 0.58 -5.23
CA LEU A 144 6.52 -0.49 -5.40
C LEU A 144 5.83 -1.86 -5.47
N SER A 145 4.78 -2.10 -4.68
CA SER A 145 4.00 -3.34 -4.78
C SER A 145 3.32 -3.46 -6.14
N THR A 146 2.71 -2.38 -6.65
CA THR A 146 2.14 -2.33 -8.00
C THR A 146 3.21 -2.66 -9.05
N LEU A 147 4.40 -2.07 -8.96
CA LEU A 147 5.50 -2.34 -9.89
C LEU A 147 5.89 -3.82 -9.87
N PHE A 148 6.05 -4.43 -8.69
CA PHE A 148 6.44 -5.83 -8.57
C PHE A 148 5.38 -6.80 -9.08
N PHE A 149 4.10 -6.59 -8.76
CA PHE A 149 3.01 -7.39 -9.32
C PHE A 149 2.92 -7.24 -10.84
N TRP A 150 3.13 -6.03 -11.37
CA TRP A 150 3.11 -5.77 -12.81
C TRP A 150 4.26 -6.48 -13.53
N LEU A 151 5.48 -6.38 -13.01
CA LEU A 151 6.66 -7.07 -13.56
C LEU A 151 6.48 -8.60 -13.51
N ALA A 152 5.99 -9.14 -12.40
CA ALA A 152 5.74 -10.58 -12.28
C ALA A 152 4.70 -11.06 -13.31
N GLY A 153 3.64 -10.28 -13.53
CA GLY A 153 2.63 -10.55 -14.54
C GLY A 153 3.13 -10.41 -16.00
N ARG A 154 4.23 -9.69 -16.23
CA ARG A 154 4.89 -9.61 -17.55
C ARG A 154 5.72 -10.84 -17.85
N ILE A 155 6.45 -11.37 -16.86
CA ILE A 155 7.23 -12.61 -16.99
C ILE A 155 6.30 -13.77 -17.39
N ASP A 156 5.12 -13.88 -16.76
CA ASP A 156 4.12 -14.91 -17.06
C ASP A 156 3.58 -14.92 -18.50
N LYS A 157 3.68 -13.78 -19.19
CA LYS A 157 3.26 -13.67 -20.59
C LYS A 157 4.37 -14.03 -21.57
N GLN A 158 5.63 -14.00 -21.15
CA GLN A 158 6.78 -14.32 -21.99
C GLN A 158 7.11 -15.83 -21.97
N THR A 159 6.73 -16.53 -20.90
CA THR A 159 6.97 -17.98 -20.74
C THR A 159 5.82 -18.86 -21.24
N LYS A 160 4.80 -18.28 -21.89
CA LYS A 160 3.65 -18.99 -22.48
C LYS A 160 3.63 -18.78 -23.99
#